data_AF-A0A950S4S3-F1
#
_entry.id   AF-A0A950S4S3-F1
#
_cell.length_a   1.000
_cell.length_b   1.000
_cell.length_c   1.000
_cell.angle_alpha   90.00
_cell.angle_beta   90.00
_cell.angle_gamma   90.00
#
_symmetry.space_group_name_H-M   'P 1'
#
loop_
_entity.id
_entity.type
_entity.pdbx_description
1 polymer ?
#
loop_
_entity_poly.entity_id
_entity_poly.type
_entity_poly.pdbx_seq_one_letter_code
_entity_poly.pdbx_strand_id
1 'polypeptide(L)'
;TFYDQVHMGGGYWYWSDAIYDLADALRGRYQGRTVELLDWGFEQPLTLLGRDQFPIEVPFWIISQQTVPDQDMIDWLNYLITRPNHVWVMRADVFEFDQAVHDRFRAALLAHPEVVVREERFFQRDGEYAFSVFEIDSATATQ
;
A
#
# COMPACT_ATOMS: atom_id res chain seq x y z
N THR A 1 -6.18 -3.82 -29.89
CA THR A 1 -7.25 -3.97 -28.88
C THR A 1 -6.80 -3.31 -27.59
N PHE A 2 -7.67 -3.12 -26.58
CA PHE A 2 -7.25 -2.69 -25.23
C PHE A 2 -6.12 -3.58 -24.68
N TYR A 3 -6.23 -4.90 -24.91
CA TYR A 3 -5.19 -5.88 -24.57
C TYR A 3 -3.84 -5.61 -25.25
N ASP A 4 -3.83 -5.27 -26.54
CA ASP A 4 -2.58 -4.98 -27.27
C ASP A 4 -1.92 -3.68 -26.79
N GLN A 5 -2.70 -2.71 -26.33
CA GLN A 5 -2.16 -1.44 -25.81
C GLN A 5 -1.58 -1.58 -24.39
N VAL A 6 -2.18 -2.42 -23.54
CA VAL A 6 -1.59 -2.78 -22.24
C VAL A 6 -0.30 -3.60 -22.42
N HIS A 7 -0.26 -4.49 -23.41
CA HIS A 7 0.94 -5.29 -23.70
C HIS A 7 2.09 -4.51 -24.37
N MET A 8 1.80 -3.59 -25.29
CA MET A 8 2.86 -2.80 -25.95
C MET A 8 3.28 -1.57 -25.15
N GLY A 9 2.38 -1.00 -24.35
CA GLY A 9 2.64 0.18 -23.54
C GLY A 9 2.87 -0.10 -22.06
N GLY A 10 2.90 -1.36 -21.61
CA GLY A 10 3.12 -1.73 -20.19
C GLY A 10 2.07 -1.21 -19.20
N GLY A 11 0.98 -0.60 -19.67
CA GLY A 11 0.14 0.21 -18.80
C GLY A 11 0.76 1.55 -18.40
N TYR A 12 1.87 1.98 -18.99
CA TYR A 12 2.68 3.18 -18.69
C TYR A 12 1.91 4.50 -18.52
N TRP A 13 0.69 4.60 -19.05
CA TRP A 13 -0.19 5.78 -18.85
C TRP A 13 -1.25 5.62 -17.75
N TYR A 14 -1.47 4.40 -17.25
CA TYR A 14 -2.51 4.04 -16.29
C TYR A 14 -1.96 3.41 -14.99
N TRP A 15 -0.80 2.76 -15.01
CA TRP A 15 -0.19 2.06 -13.88
C TRP A 15 1.35 2.00 -14.07
N SER A 16 2.11 2.27 -13.00
CA SER A 16 3.58 2.28 -13.02
C SER A 16 4.16 0.91 -13.38
N ASP A 17 5.24 0.86 -14.18
CA ASP A 17 5.98 -0.39 -14.51
C ASP A 17 6.44 -1.13 -13.24
N ALA A 18 6.64 -0.42 -12.12
CA ALA A 18 7.01 -1.00 -10.83
C ALA A 18 5.93 -1.95 -10.26
N ILE A 19 4.71 -1.94 -10.80
CA ILE A 19 3.60 -2.77 -10.30
C ILE A 19 3.85 -4.27 -10.49
N TYR A 20 4.66 -4.65 -11.49
CA TYR A 20 5.03 -6.06 -11.71
C TYR A 20 5.96 -6.56 -10.60
N ASP A 21 7.00 -5.79 -10.26
CA ASP A 21 7.92 -6.13 -9.18
C ASP A 21 7.22 -6.12 -7.81
N LEU A 22 6.30 -5.17 -7.61
CA LEU A 22 5.42 -5.14 -6.45
C LEU A 22 4.57 -6.42 -6.38
N ALA A 23 3.89 -6.80 -7.45
CA ALA A 23 3.06 -8.01 -7.47
C ALA A 23 3.90 -9.28 -7.23
N ASP A 24 5.11 -9.36 -7.77
CA ASP A 24 6.03 -10.47 -7.51
C ASP A 24 6.45 -10.54 -6.03
N ALA A 25 6.75 -9.39 -5.42
CA ALA A 25 7.04 -9.32 -3.99
C ALA A 25 5.85 -9.76 -3.14
N LEU A 26 4.64 -9.32 -3.48
CA LEU A 26 3.41 -9.69 -2.77
C LEU A 26 3.11 -11.19 -2.85
N ARG A 27 3.34 -11.83 -4.01
CA ARG A 27 3.17 -13.29 -4.18
C ARG A 27 4.25 -14.13 -3.51
N GLY A 28 5.46 -13.60 -3.43
CA GLY A 28 6.61 -14.31 -2.87
C GLY A 28 6.85 -13.97 -1.41
N ARG A 29 7.44 -12.81 -1.16
CA ARG A 29 7.94 -12.43 0.17
C ARG A 29 6.84 -12.12 1.17
N TYR A 30 5.73 -11.56 0.70
CA TYR A 30 4.58 -11.22 1.54
C TYR A 30 3.42 -12.22 1.43
N GLN A 31 3.71 -13.43 0.91
CA GLN A 31 2.71 -14.46 0.76
C GLN A 31 2.02 -14.77 2.10
N GLY A 32 0.69 -14.81 2.09
CA GLY A 32 -0.12 -15.10 3.28
C GLY A 32 -0.40 -13.87 4.17
N ARG A 33 0.11 -12.69 3.81
CA ARG A 33 -0.24 -11.42 4.47
C ARG A 33 -1.40 -10.73 3.76
N THR A 34 -2.19 -9.97 4.52
CA THR A 34 -3.21 -9.07 3.95
C THR A 34 -2.55 -7.80 3.44
N VAL A 35 -2.87 -7.42 2.21
CA VAL A 35 -2.32 -6.26 1.52
C VAL A 35 -3.30 -5.10 1.64
N GLU A 36 -2.94 -4.09 2.40
CA GLU A 36 -3.72 -2.88 2.65
C GLU A 36 -3.31 -1.79 1.66
N LEU A 37 -4.19 -1.39 0.75
CA LEU A 37 -3.92 -0.34 -0.24
C LEU A 37 -4.33 1.03 0.30
N LEU A 38 -3.33 1.88 0.55
CA LEU A 38 -3.49 3.23 1.07
C LEU A 38 -3.68 4.29 -0.02
N ASP A 39 -3.88 3.86 -1.27
CA ASP A 39 -4.04 4.79 -2.38
C ASP A 39 -4.93 4.19 -3.47
N TRP A 40 -5.48 5.04 -4.33
CA TRP A 40 -6.48 4.65 -5.32
C TRP A 40 -5.89 4.15 -6.64
N GLY A 41 -6.61 3.28 -7.34
CA GLY A 41 -6.36 3.05 -8.78
C GLY A 41 -5.26 2.05 -9.10
N PHE A 42 -4.84 1.20 -8.16
CA PHE A 42 -3.93 0.07 -8.45
C PHE A 42 -4.36 -1.26 -7.80
N GLU A 43 -5.56 -1.33 -7.24
CA GLU A 43 -6.18 -2.57 -6.74
C GLU A 43 -6.39 -3.60 -7.85
N GLN A 44 -7.17 -3.24 -8.88
CA GLN A 44 -7.55 -4.13 -9.99
C GLN A 44 -6.37 -4.86 -10.66
N PRO A 45 -5.23 -4.20 -10.98
CA PRO A 45 -4.09 -4.86 -11.60
C PRO A 45 -3.34 -5.71 -10.58
N LEU A 46 -3.29 -5.34 -9.30
CA LEU A 46 -2.74 -6.22 -8.27
C LEU A 46 -3.61 -7.47 -8.10
N THR A 47 -4.94 -7.36 -8.19
CA THR A 47 -5.83 -8.54 -8.24
C THR A 47 -5.51 -9.41 -9.46
N LEU A 48 -5.39 -8.80 -10.65
CA LEU A 48 -5.12 -9.52 -11.90
C LEU A 48 -3.74 -10.20 -11.90
N LEU A 49 -2.70 -9.47 -11.49
CA LEU A 49 -1.32 -9.95 -11.43
C LEU A 49 -1.15 -10.95 -10.28
N GLY A 50 -1.79 -10.69 -9.14
CA GLY A 50 -1.80 -11.55 -7.97
C GLY A 50 -2.52 -12.87 -8.20
N ARG A 51 -3.49 -12.93 -9.12
CA ARG A 51 -4.35 -14.10 -9.35
C ARG A 51 -4.98 -14.61 -8.05
N ASP A 52 -5.48 -13.68 -7.23
CA ASP A 52 -6.09 -13.95 -5.91
C ASP A 52 -5.17 -14.67 -4.91
N GLN A 53 -3.85 -14.63 -5.08
CA GLN A 53 -2.89 -15.29 -4.18
C GLN A 53 -2.62 -14.54 -2.87
N PHE A 54 -3.09 -13.30 -2.76
CA PHE A 54 -3.02 -12.51 -1.54
C PHE A 54 -4.33 -11.71 -1.38
N PRO A 55 -4.88 -11.66 -0.15
CA PRO A 55 -6.06 -10.84 0.11
C PRO A 55 -5.69 -9.36 0.03
N ILE A 56 -6.52 -8.60 -0.68
CA ILE A 56 -6.37 -7.15 -0.83
C ILE A 56 -7.53 -6.48 -0.09
N GLU A 57 -7.19 -5.53 0.77
CA GLU A 57 -8.12 -4.59 1.40
C GLU A 57 -7.77 -3.17 0.93
N VAL A 58 -8.77 -2.31 0.78
CA VAL A 58 -8.59 -0.94 0.25
C VAL A 58 -9.07 0.08 1.27
N PRO A 59 -8.34 0.26 2.39
CA PRO A 59 -8.68 1.21 3.44
C PRO A 59 -8.67 2.66 2.95
N PHE A 60 -8.04 2.95 1.80
CA PHE A 60 -8.10 4.26 1.12
C PHE A 60 -9.49 4.90 1.19
N TRP A 61 -10.55 4.16 0.85
CA TRP A 61 -11.92 4.70 0.80
C TRP A 61 -12.47 5.14 2.15
N ILE A 62 -11.97 4.56 3.24
CA ILE A 62 -12.36 4.94 4.60
C ILE A 62 -11.52 6.15 5.02
N ILE A 63 -10.20 6.10 4.79
CA ILE A 63 -9.28 7.19 5.17
C ILE A 63 -9.59 8.48 4.41
N SER A 64 -10.03 8.39 3.16
CA SER A 64 -10.36 9.56 2.33
C SER A 64 -11.68 10.24 2.74
N GLN A 65 -12.51 9.60 3.58
CA GLN A 65 -13.77 10.19 4.03
C GLN A 65 -13.52 11.28 5.06
N GLN A 66 -13.86 12.51 4.70
CA GLN A 66 -13.78 13.67 5.61
C GLN A 66 -14.97 13.75 6.59
N THR A 67 -15.98 12.88 6.43
CA THR A 67 -17.17 12.84 7.28
C THR A 67 -16.98 12.02 8.55
N VAL A 68 -15.91 11.24 8.64
CA VAL A 68 -15.54 10.51 9.85
C VAL A 68 -14.86 11.50 10.82
N PRO A 69 -15.31 11.60 12.08
CA PRO A 69 -14.62 12.44 13.07
C PRO A 69 -13.14 12.07 13.17
N ASP A 70 -12.26 13.07 13.29
CA ASP A 70 -10.81 12.85 13.29
C ASP A 70 -10.37 11.86 14.38
N GLN A 71 -11.00 11.87 15.56
CA GLN A 71 -10.68 10.93 16.63
C GLN A 71 -11.03 9.49 16.28
N ASP A 72 -12.19 9.25 15.65
CA ASP A 72 -12.60 7.90 15.24
C ASP A 72 -11.67 7.37 14.14
N MET A 73 -11.22 8.25 13.23
CA MET A 73 -10.24 7.91 12.20
C MET A 73 -8.88 7.56 12.82
N ILE A 74 -8.42 8.33 13.80
CA ILE A 74 -7.19 8.06 14.53
C ILE A 74 -7.28 6.71 15.24
N ASP A 75 -8.35 6.46 15.99
CA ASP A 75 -8.52 5.20 16.73
C ASP A 75 -8.56 3.99 15.80
N TRP A 76 -9.20 4.12 14.63
CA TRP A 76 -9.23 3.08 13.62
C TRP A 76 -7.87 2.86 12.94
N LEU A 77 -7.14 3.92 12.61
CA LEU A 77 -5.77 3.82 12.08
C LEU A 77 -4.83 3.17 13.10
N ASN A 78 -4.93 3.53 14.38
CA ASN A 78 -4.15 2.94 15.47
C ASN A 78 -4.45 1.43 15.62
N TYR A 79 -5.72 1.05 15.52
CA TYR A 79 -6.09 -0.37 15.46
C TYR A 79 -5.47 -1.06 14.25
N LEU A 80 -5.54 -0.44 13.06
CA LEU A 80 -5.03 -1.04 11.83
C LEU A 80 -3.52 -1.26 11.84
N ILE A 81 -2.73 -0.24 12.17
CA ILE A 81 -1.26 -0.33 12.13
C ILE A 81 -0.69 -1.32 13.15
N THR A 82 -1.49 -1.71 14.16
CA THR A 82 -1.11 -2.73 15.15
C THR A 82 -1.59 -4.13 14.78
N ARG A 83 -2.31 -4.33 13.66
CA ARG A 83 -2.76 -5.65 13.24
C ARG A 83 -1.58 -6.50 12.75
N PRO A 84 -1.36 -7.69 13.33
CA PRO A 84 -0.32 -8.58 12.85
C PRO A 84 -0.71 -9.16 11.49
N ASN A 85 0.29 -9.50 10.67
CA ASN A 85 0.10 -10.16 9.37
C ASN A 85 -0.52 -9.28 8.27
N HIS A 86 -0.41 -7.96 8.38
CA HIS A 86 -0.75 -7.00 7.33
C HIS A 86 0.52 -6.37 6.74
N VAL A 87 0.42 -5.94 5.48
CA VAL A 87 1.40 -5.06 4.84
C VAL A 87 0.66 -3.93 4.16
N TRP A 88 1.22 -2.73 4.22
CA TRP A 88 0.57 -1.52 3.71
C TRP A 88 1.29 -1.06 2.46
N VAL A 89 0.53 -0.83 1.40
CA VAL A 89 1.07 -0.40 0.11
C VAL A 89 0.63 1.02 -0.18
N MET A 90 1.61 1.86 -0.47
CA MET A 90 1.41 3.27 -0.75
C MET A 90 2.20 3.63 -2.01
N ARG A 91 1.69 4.58 -2.80
CA ARG A 91 2.47 5.13 -3.92
C ARG A 91 3.52 6.12 -3.40
N ALA A 92 4.52 6.38 -4.24
CA ALA A 92 5.37 7.55 -4.04
C ALA A 92 4.58 8.83 -4.23
N ASP A 93 5.01 9.91 -3.58
CA ASP A 93 4.34 11.23 -3.62
C ASP A 93 4.09 11.74 -5.06
N VAL A 94 5.01 11.46 -5.98
CA VAL A 94 4.88 11.89 -7.40
C VAL A 94 3.78 11.14 -8.17
N PHE A 95 3.31 10.00 -7.65
CA PHE A 95 2.26 9.18 -8.23
C PHE A 95 1.00 9.09 -7.35
N GLU A 96 0.96 9.78 -6.21
CA GLU A 96 -0.14 9.69 -5.26
C GLU A 96 -1.43 10.31 -5.82
N PHE A 97 -2.59 9.77 -5.42
CA PHE A 97 -3.88 10.37 -5.79
C PHE A 97 -4.42 11.30 -4.71
N ASP A 98 -4.19 10.97 -3.43
CA ASP A 98 -4.65 11.78 -2.31
C ASP A 98 -3.56 11.88 -1.22
N GLN A 99 -2.89 13.02 -1.20
CA GLN A 99 -1.85 13.35 -0.21
C GLN A 99 -2.38 13.29 1.22
N ALA A 100 -3.65 13.65 1.45
CA ALA A 100 -4.21 13.68 2.80
C ALA A 100 -4.32 12.27 3.40
N VAL A 101 -4.52 11.24 2.57
CA VAL A 101 -4.52 9.83 3.01
C VAL A 101 -3.12 9.42 3.45
N HIS A 102 -2.09 9.78 2.66
CA HIS A 102 -0.70 9.48 3.00
C HIS A 102 -0.28 10.18 4.30
N ASP A 103 -0.63 11.45 4.46
CA ASP A 103 -0.32 12.23 5.65
C ASP A 103 -0.99 11.66 6.90
N ARG A 104 -2.26 11.25 6.80
CA ARG A 104 -2.98 10.59 7.90
C ARG A 104 -2.31 9.28 8.31
N PHE A 105 -1.91 8.46 7.35
CA PHE A 105 -1.19 7.21 7.63
C PHE A 105 0.17 7.46 8.29
N ARG A 106 0.96 8.41 7.77
CA ARG A 106 2.26 8.80 8.35
C ARG A 106 2.10 9.37 9.76
N ALA A 107 1.08 10.18 10.00
CA ALA A 107 0.77 10.73 11.31
C ALA A 107 0.41 9.61 12.31
N ALA A 108 -0.35 8.60 11.88
CA ALA A 108 -0.64 7.42 12.71
C ALA A 108 0.65 6.65 13.06
N LEU A 109 1.55 6.44 12.10
CA LEU A 109 2.85 5.81 12.38
C LEU A 109 3.68 6.60 13.40
N LEU A 110 3.73 7.94 13.27
CA LEU A 110 4.48 8.81 14.20
C LEU A 110 3.89 8.81 15.61
N ALA A 111 2.59 8.55 15.76
CA ALA A 111 1.93 8.44 17.06
C ALA A 111 2.28 7.14 17.82
N HIS A 112 2.89 6.16 17.13
CA HIS A 112 3.25 4.85 17.66
C HIS A 112 4.77 4.61 17.59
N PRO A 113 5.59 5.34 18.37
CA PRO A 113 7.05 5.19 18.34
C PRO A 113 7.53 3.79 18.78
N GLU A 114 6.66 2.99 19.39
CA GLU A 114 6.92 1.61 19.77
C GLU A 114 6.78 0.60 18.62
N VAL A 115 6.24 0.99 17.45
CA VAL A 115 6.22 0.08 16.30
C VAL A 115 7.53 0.15 15.51
N VAL A 116 7.96 -1.01 15.02
CA VAL A 116 9.08 -1.13 14.09
C VAL A 116 8.50 -1.13 12.67
N VAL A 117 8.81 -0.07 11.93
CA VAL A 117 8.39 0.05 10.52
C VAL A 117 9.57 -0.36 9.63
N ARG A 118 9.37 -1.35 8.76
CA ARG A 118 10.26 -1.65 7.64
C ARG A 118 9.60 -1.19 6.35
N GLU A 119 10.33 -0.41 5.56
CA GLU A 119 9.86 0.07 4.26
C GLU A 119 10.68 -0.62 3.16
N GLU A 120 9.98 -1.24 2.21
CA GLU A 120 10.57 -1.66 0.95
C GLU A 120 10.05 -0.81 -0.20
N ARG A 121 10.96 -0.27 -1.02
CA ARG A 121 10.64 0.60 -2.15
C ARG A 121 10.76 -0.13 -3.48
N PHE A 122 9.82 0.18 -4.38
CA PHE A 122 9.74 -0.33 -5.73
C PHE A 122 9.88 0.84 -6.71
N PHE A 123 10.68 0.62 -7.75
CA PHE A 123 11.11 1.67 -8.67
C PHE A 123 10.70 1.32 -10.11
N GLN A 124 10.43 2.34 -10.90
CA GLN A 124 10.27 2.22 -12.34
C GLN A 124 11.58 1.82 -13.01
N ARG A 125 11.51 1.43 -14.28
CA ARG A 125 12.69 1.03 -15.06
C ARG A 125 13.72 2.14 -15.24
N ASP A 126 13.28 3.39 -15.22
CA ASP A 126 14.13 4.57 -15.27
C ASP A 126 14.70 4.98 -13.89
N GLY A 127 14.34 4.25 -12.83
CA GLY A 127 14.79 4.48 -11.46
C GLY A 127 13.88 5.39 -10.65
N GLU A 128 12.74 5.85 -11.17
CA GLU A 128 11.80 6.67 -10.40
C GLU A 128 11.08 5.83 -9.33
N TYR A 129 11.06 6.31 -8.08
CA TYR A 129 10.39 5.64 -6.97
C TYR A 129 8.87 5.66 -7.17
N ALA A 130 8.22 4.49 -7.11
CA ALA A 130 6.80 4.35 -7.46
C ALA A 130 5.91 3.83 -6.34
N PHE A 131 6.37 2.85 -5.55
CA PHE A 131 5.57 2.27 -4.46
C PHE A 131 6.44 1.92 -3.26
N SER A 132 5.85 2.01 -2.07
CA SER A 132 6.39 1.43 -0.85
C SER A 132 5.47 0.36 -0.30
N VAL A 133 6.07 -0.72 0.19
CA VAL A 133 5.43 -1.69 1.07
C VAL A 133 5.98 -1.45 2.47
N PHE A 134 5.09 -1.20 3.42
CA PHE A 134 5.41 -1.08 4.83
C PHE A 134 5.07 -2.40 5.54
N GLU A 135 5.99 -2.88 6.35
CA GLU A 135 5.75 -3.88 7.38
C GLU A 135 5.81 -3.17 8.73
N ILE A 136 4.80 -3.37 9.56
CA ILE A 136 4.70 -2.76 10.88
C ILE A 136 4.64 -3.89 11.88
N ASP A 137 5.70 -4.04 12.66
CA ASP A 137 5.77 -4.99 13.77
C ASP A 137 5.63 -4.22 15.08
N SER A 138 4.82 -4.68 16.03
CA SER A 138 4.93 -4.18 17.39
C SER A 138 6.33 -4.50 17.90
N ALA A 139 7.07 -3.53 18.48
CA ALA A 139 8.30 -3.86 19.19
C ALA A 139 7.92 -4.91 20.23
N THR A 140 8.50 -6.10 20.10
CA THR A 140 8.24 -7.19 21.02
C THR A 140 8.58 -6.65 22.40
N ALA A 141 7.59 -6.54 23.28
CA ALA A 141 7.86 -6.41 24.70
C ALA A 141 8.64 -7.68 25.06
N THR A 142 9.96 -7.55 25.15
CA THR A 142 10.84 -8.58 25.66
C THR A 142 10.30 -8.94 27.05
N GLN A 143 9.59 -10.08 27.14
CA GLN A 143 9.29 -10.71 28.44
C GLN A 143 10.53 -11.42 28.94
#